data_AF-A0A503XEV7-F1
#
_entry.id   AF-A0A503XEV7-F1
#
_cell.length_a   1.000
_cell.length_b   1.000
_cell.length_c   1.000
_cell.angle_alpha   90.00
_cell.angle_beta   90.00
_cell.angle_gamma   90.00
#
_symmetry.space_group_name_H-M   'P 1'
#
loop_
_entity.id
_entity.type
_entity.pdbx_description
1 polymer ?
#
loop_
_entity_poly.entity_id
_entity_poly.type
_entity_poly.pdbx_seq_one_letter_code
_entity_poly.pdbx_strand_id
1 'polypeptide(L)'
;MADIGAGGVAPSLIKASLSRTGKWAGSVAFISGAVSDVLNPLAPFAAYIALVAAIAAVIIAIAIVLRLVLAAKALPALVFATSAAAVAGGVYAVQQETNSQNGVIAGLVPAIAQLQQSLGIVSEKVARIEQTVTQTQKTVEEVKKSTDTVVKKTDEIASAQQQQTQQTAQVQKTTEEVKKQTETLAAGQAQQAAQTEKLQATTQQIAASIDTIAKGFAQLAAQGGAIAEPKRPDEFYHNARVYELSGDMLNARRSYLAFAGFDVDAIDPYTRFATLLRVQDGKAGAREVFGQLADKGKALSIKLVHILQFDDAQRLDKLNAFVAANPDFAPAYFLKAQEFSEDRLGVQTLSDKRNEAKALTKFASYEKDGGLLKYFVDQRELADWLERSRSRLAALGDVLDPARFAPSLTPMRSNAGWSMTISLPEPATGISWRMGNSGPFTDTGFLAMNDQATGKPMPNPSFEVPDSTPAGTIAIKYLDIRSREAGPFDIRFDPDAALQQGNKQILDQFWTSWIAFDASGNHGLVYFTQMLSYRCAIKEVRYSLNDAALDKSLDMPPCDAKDPYAIPDNFQPYFKVADSVKSMAVQVTYTDGTKSPVREYKRQ
;
A
#
# COMPACT_ATOMS: atom_id res chain seq x y z
N MET A 1 69.86 21.18 23.50
CA MET A 1 69.68 20.03 24.41
C MET A 1 68.44 19.30 23.87
N ALA A 2 68.53 18.25 23.04
CA ALA A 2 69.03 16.86 23.29
C ALA A 2 68.36 16.25 24.53
N ASP A 3 67.67 15.10 24.56
CA ASP A 3 67.70 13.79 23.84
C ASP A 3 66.26 13.21 23.73
N ILE A 4 65.81 12.45 22.71
CA ILE A 4 66.09 11.05 22.27
C ILE A 4 65.73 9.95 23.30
N GLY A 5 64.91 8.96 22.91
CA GLY A 5 65.04 7.58 23.44
C GLY A 5 63.76 6.74 23.60
N ALA A 6 63.61 5.73 22.74
CA ALA A 6 62.49 4.78 22.61
C ALA A 6 62.38 3.68 23.70
N GLY A 7 61.18 3.06 23.77
CA GLY A 7 61.05 1.59 23.69
C GLY A 7 60.40 0.81 24.86
N GLY A 8 59.32 0.08 24.57
CA GLY A 8 59.19 -1.32 25.03
C GLY A 8 58.07 -1.73 26.01
N VAL A 9 56.97 -2.27 25.46
CA VAL A 9 56.17 -3.46 25.87
C VAL A 9 55.62 -3.59 27.32
N ALA A 10 54.29 -3.65 27.41
CA ALA A 10 53.47 -3.88 28.61
C ALA A 10 53.39 -5.35 29.08
N PRO A 11 53.38 -5.64 30.39
CA PRO A 11 52.99 -6.94 30.95
C PRO A 11 51.49 -7.04 31.32
N SER A 12 51.00 -8.28 31.31
CA SER A 12 49.61 -8.73 31.23
C SER A 12 48.74 -8.57 32.50
N LEU A 13 47.50 -8.13 32.28
CA LEU A 13 46.41 -7.86 33.24
C LEU A 13 45.69 -9.13 33.78
N ILE A 14 46.35 -10.30 33.81
CA ILE A 14 45.72 -11.55 34.27
C ILE A 14 45.74 -11.68 35.80
N LYS A 15 46.55 -10.90 36.52
CA LYS A 15 46.63 -10.94 38.00
C LYS A 15 45.78 -9.92 38.75
N ALA A 16 45.01 -9.06 38.06
CA ALA A 16 44.25 -7.99 38.73
C ALA A 16 42.73 -8.20 38.83
N SER A 17 42.15 -9.25 38.22
CA SER A 17 40.69 -9.48 38.27
C SER A 17 40.22 -10.58 39.23
N LEU A 18 41.14 -11.32 39.86
CA LEU A 18 40.84 -12.47 40.73
C LEU A 18 40.43 -12.13 42.17
N SER A 19 40.29 -10.85 42.53
CA SER A 19 39.94 -10.41 43.90
C SER A 19 38.54 -9.79 44.07
N ARG A 20 37.64 -9.91 43.10
CA ARG A 20 36.25 -9.37 43.18
C ARG A 20 35.13 -10.37 42.86
N THR A 21 35.25 -11.62 43.29
CA THR A 21 34.20 -12.65 43.09
C THR A 21 33.79 -13.37 44.38
N GLY A 22 33.82 -12.68 45.52
CA GLY A 22 33.40 -13.23 46.82
C GLY A 22 31.91 -13.06 47.18
N LYS A 23 31.04 -12.61 46.28
CA LYS A 23 29.61 -12.34 46.59
C LYS A 23 28.58 -13.28 45.94
N TRP A 24 29.01 -14.31 45.20
CA TRP A 24 28.11 -15.28 44.55
C TRP A 24 28.08 -16.66 45.22
N ALA A 25 28.93 -16.91 46.22
CA ALA A 25 29.00 -18.22 46.89
C ALA A 25 27.72 -18.58 47.69
N GLY A 26 26.93 -17.58 48.11
CA GLY A 26 25.66 -17.81 48.82
C GLY A 26 24.50 -18.27 47.92
N SER A 27 24.56 -18.02 46.61
CA SER A 27 23.48 -18.38 45.67
C SER A 27 23.69 -19.76 45.02
N VAL A 28 24.91 -20.30 45.05
CA VAL A 28 25.23 -21.62 44.51
C VAL A 28 24.78 -22.75 45.44
N ALA A 29 24.77 -22.52 46.77
CA ALA A 29 24.31 -23.51 47.76
C ALA A 29 22.78 -23.70 47.80
N PHE A 30 22.01 -22.72 47.31
CA PHE A 30 20.54 -22.85 47.20
C PHE A 30 20.12 -23.62 45.93
N ILE A 31 20.96 -23.63 44.89
CA ILE A 31 20.69 -24.35 43.63
C ILE A 31 21.02 -25.84 43.78
N SER A 32 21.96 -26.24 44.63
CA SER A 32 22.32 -27.65 44.83
C SER A 32 21.19 -28.52 45.44
N GLY A 33 20.20 -27.93 46.13
CA GLY A 33 19.07 -28.68 46.70
C GLY A 33 17.86 -28.83 45.77
N ALA A 34 17.67 -27.89 44.83
CA ALA A 34 16.51 -27.87 43.93
C ALA A 34 16.73 -28.61 42.59
N VAL A 35 17.95 -29.08 42.33
CA VAL A 35 18.36 -29.66 41.05
C VAL A 35 18.01 -31.15 40.90
N SER A 36 17.75 -31.87 41.99
CA SER A 36 17.39 -33.30 41.92
C SER A 36 15.95 -33.55 41.42
N ASP A 37 14.99 -32.65 41.73
CA ASP A 37 13.58 -32.85 41.36
C ASP A 37 13.19 -32.21 40.02
N VAL A 38 13.98 -31.25 39.51
CA VAL A 38 13.71 -30.58 38.23
C VAL A 38 14.42 -31.26 37.05
N LEU A 39 15.56 -31.92 37.26
CA LEU A 39 16.34 -32.52 36.18
C LEU A 39 15.91 -33.94 35.77
N ASN A 40 15.25 -34.69 36.65
CA ASN A 40 14.82 -36.06 36.34
C ASN A 40 13.89 -36.18 35.12
N PRO A 41 12.92 -35.26 34.88
CA PRO A 41 12.11 -35.29 33.65
C PRO A 41 12.81 -34.70 32.40
N LEU A 42 13.93 -33.98 32.55
CA LEU A 42 14.66 -33.33 31.45
C LEU A 42 15.89 -34.12 30.99
N ALA A 43 16.29 -35.14 31.76
CA ALA A 43 17.44 -35.99 31.51
C ALA A 43 17.53 -36.58 30.07
N PRO A 44 16.46 -37.11 29.44
CA PRO A 44 16.55 -37.62 28.06
C PRO A 44 16.79 -36.52 27.01
N PHE A 45 16.60 -35.25 27.37
CA PHE A 45 16.81 -34.10 26.48
C PHE A 45 18.15 -33.38 26.75
N ALA A 46 18.94 -33.82 27.75
CA ALA A 46 20.17 -33.15 28.17
C ALA A 46 21.19 -32.99 27.02
N ALA A 47 21.32 -33.99 26.15
CA ALA A 47 22.17 -33.93 24.96
C ALA A 47 21.71 -32.87 23.94
N TYR A 48 20.39 -32.77 23.71
CA TYR A 48 19.82 -31.79 22.79
C TYR A 48 19.92 -30.37 23.36
N ILE A 49 19.68 -30.19 24.67
CA ILE A 49 19.83 -28.90 25.35
C ILE A 49 21.30 -28.44 25.31
N ALA A 50 22.25 -29.35 25.54
CA ALA A 50 23.68 -29.04 25.43
C ALA A 50 24.09 -28.64 24.00
N LEU A 51 23.58 -29.34 22.98
CA LEU A 51 23.83 -29.04 21.57
C LEU A 51 23.28 -27.66 21.18
N VAL A 52 22.02 -27.38 21.51
CA VAL A 52 21.36 -26.10 21.18
C VAL A 52 22.03 -24.94 21.91
N ALA A 53 22.38 -25.10 23.18
CA ALA A 53 23.08 -24.08 23.96
C ALA A 53 24.49 -23.81 23.40
N ALA A 54 25.20 -24.83 22.94
CA ALA A 54 26.51 -24.69 22.30
C ALA A 54 26.41 -23.94 20.96
N ILE A 55 25.41 -24.27 20.12
CA ILE A 55 25.16 -23.58 18.85
C ILE A 55 24.80 -22.11 19.11
N ALA A 56 23.94 -21.84 20.07
CA ALA A 56 23.58 -20.47 20.47
C ALA A 56 24.81 -19.68 20.96
N ALA A 57 25.68 -20.30 21.76
CA ALA A 57 26.92 -19.67 22.20
C ALA A 57 27.85 -19.33 21.03
N VAL A 58 27.99 -20.22 20.04
CA VAL A 58 28.78 -19.96 18.84
C VAL A 58 28.19 -18.82 18.00
N ILE A 59 26.88 -18.79 17.80
CA ILE A 59 26.20 -17.71 17.07
C ILE A 59 26.40 -16.36 17.77
N ILE A 60 26.23 -16.31 19.10
CA ILE A 60 26.44 -15.09 19.88
C ILE A 60 27.91 -14.64 19.83
N ALA A 61 28.86 -15.58 19.91
CA ALA A 61 30.28 -15.27 19.80
C ALA A 61 30.63 -14.69 18.41
N ILE A 62 30.10 -15.28 17.34
CA ILE A 62 30.27 -14.79 15.96
C ILE A 62 29.65 -13.40 15.81
N ALA A 63 28.45 -13.17 16.34
CA ALA A 63 27.79 -11.86 16.30
C ALA A 63 28.59 -10.76 17.03
N ILE A 64 29.27 -11.10 18.13
CA ILE A 64 30.19 -10.18 18.84
C ILE A 64 31.43 -9.89 17.99
N VAL A 65 32.06 -10.92 17.40
CA VAL A 65 33.26 -10.78 16.58
C VAL A 65 32.99 -9.96 15.30
N LEU A 66 31.83 -10.14 14.68
CA LEU A 66 31.37 -9.38 13.52
C LEU A 66 30.82 -7.99 13.86
N ARG A 67 30.89 -7.56 15.14
CA ARG A 67 30.36 -6.28 15.67
C ARG A 67 28.87 -6.02 15.37
N LEU A 68 28.09 -7.06 15.10
CA LEU A 68 26.65 -6.96 14.85
C LEU A 68 25.89 -6.61 16.15
N VAL A 69 26.49 -6.84 17.32
CA VAL A 69 25.93 -6.49 18.64
C VAL A 69 27.04 -5.95 19.55
N LEU A 70 26.72 -4.95 20.40
CA LEU A 70 27.66 -4.45 21.42
C LEU A 70 28.00 -5.56 22.43
N ALA A 71 29.30 -5.89 22.54
CA ALA A 71 29.81 -6.94 23.43
C ALA A 71 29.31 -6.79 24.87
N ALA A 72 29.21 -5.58 25.40
CA ALA A 72 28.73 -5.30 26.76
C ALA A 72 27.29 -5.78 27.02
N LYS A 73 26.44 -5.87 25.99
CA LYS A 73 25.05 -6.36 26.11
C LYS A 73 24.92 -7.86 25.85
N ALA A 74 25.79 -8.45 25.01
CA ALA A 74 25.72 -9.86 24.62
C ALA A 74 26.56 -10.80 25.51
N LEU A 75 27.54 -10.27 26.25
CA LEU A 75 28.43 -11.07 27.11
C LEU A 75 27.67 -11.87 28.20
N PRO A 76 26.65 -11.33 28.90
CA PRO A 76 25.91 -12.10 29.89
C PRO A 76 25.16 -13.29 29.27
N ALA A 77 24.59 -13.12 28.06
CA ALA A 77 23.90 -14.18 27.34
C ALA A 77 24.86 -15.27 26.85
N LEU A 78 26.06 -14.88 26.41
CA LEU A 78 27.12 -15.83 26.04
C LEU A 78 27.57 -16.67 27.23
N VAL A 79 27.83 -16.03 28.39
CA VAL A 79 28.22 -16.73 29.62
C VAL A 79 27.11 -17.67 30.11
N PHE A 80 25.84 -17.26 29.99
CA PHE A 80 24.71 -18.12 30.32
C PHE A 80 24.62 -19.34 29.39
N ALA A 81 24.72 -19.14 28.07
CA ALA A 81 24.64 -20.23 27.09
C ALA A 81 25.79 -21.25 27.24
N THR A 82 27.02 -20.78 27.47
CA THR A 82 28.17 -21.67 27.71
C THR A 82 28.07 -22.41 29.03
N SER A 83 27.57 -21.76 30.09
CA SER A 83 27.33 -22.40 31.39
C SER A 83 26.21 -23.45 31.30
N ALA A 84 25.11 -23.15 30.60
CA ALA A 84 24.03 -24.09 30.37
C ALA A 84 24.49 -25.32 29.56
N ALA A 85 25.33 -25.11 28.54
CA ALA A 85 25.93 -26.21 27.77
C ALA A 85 26.84 -27.08 28.65
N ALA A 86 27.66 -26.47 29.52
CA ALA A 86 28.55 -27.20 30.42
C ALA A 86 27.79 -28.01 31.48
N VAL A 87 26.73 -27.44 32.07
CA VAL A 87 25.90 -28.13 33.06
C VAL A 87 25.10 -29.27 32.41
N ALA A 88 24.43 -29.02 31.28
CA ALA A 88 23.67 -30.05 30.57
C ALA A 88 24.58 -31.16 30.00
N GLY A 89 25.76 -30.80 29.48
CA GLY A 89 26.77 -31.75 29.03
C GLY A 89 27.36 -32.59 30.17
N GLY A 90 27.59 -31.99 31.34
CA GLY A 90 28.02 -32.71 32.54
C GLY A 90 26.97 -33.71 33.04
N VAL A 91 25.70 -33.32 33.05
CA VAL A 91 24.57 -34.22 33.39
C VAL A 91 24.49 -35.38 32.40
N TYR A 92 24.63 -35.13 31.10
CA TYR A 92 24.66 -36.19 30.08
C TYR A 92 25.84 -37.17 30.27
N ALA A 93 27.04 -36.66 30.57
CA ALA A 93 28.23 -37.48 30.79
C ALA A 93 28.10 -38.38 32.03
N VAL A 94 27.57 -37.84 33.14
CA VAL A 94 27.28 -38.62 34.36
C VAL A 94 26.20 -39.68 34.10
N GLN A 95 25.22 -39.37 33.26
CA GLN A 95 24.16 -40.30 32.88
C GLN A 95 24.69 -41.47 32.01
N GLN A 96 25.70 -41.20 31.18
CA GLN A 96 26.38 -42.20 30.36
C GLN A 96 27.24 -43.17 31.21
N GLU A 97 27.76 -42.73 32.37
CA GLU A 97 28.44 -43.62 33.33
C GLU A 97 27.47 -44.47 34.16
N THR A 98 26.31 -43.94 34.58
CA THR A 98 25.29 -44.73 35.31
C THR A 98 24.57 -45.79 34.47
N ASN A 99 24.69 -45.75 33.14
CA ASN A 99 24.11 -46.76 32.23
C ASN A 99 25.13 -47.80 31.75
N SER A 100 26.22 -47.99 32.50
CA SER A 100 27.28 -48.96 32.25
C SER A 100 27.27 -50.15 33.24
N GLN A 101 26.18 -50.93 33.29
CA GLN A 101 26.31 -52.35 33.66
C GLN A 101 26.44 -53.19 32.40
N ASN A 102 27.66 -53.19 31.84
CA ASN A 102 28.45 -54.38 31.53
C ASN A 102 29.72 -53.98 30.78
N GLY A 103 30.74 -53.63 31.58
CA GLY A 103 32.12 -53.60 31.14
C GLY A 103 32.72 -55.01 31.09
N VAL A 104 33.25 -55.38 29.93
CA VAL A 104 34.63 -55.87 29.71
C VAL A 104 35.21 -56.85 30.76
N ILE A 105 35.27 -58.12 30.33
CA ILE A 105 36.34 -59.12 30.54
C ILE A 105 36.53 -59.69 31.97
N ALA A 106 36.13 -60.96 32.11
CA ALA A 106 36.92 -61.95 32.84
C ALA A 106 36.99 -63.23 31.98
N GLY A 107 38.17 -63.50 31.41
CA GLY A 107 38.45 -64.77 30.75
C GLY A 107 38.67 -65.88 31.76
N LEU A 108 38.35 -67.12 31.38
CA LEU A 108 39.30 -68.23 31.26
C LEU A 108 38.56 -69.55 30.95
N VAL A 109 38.89 -70.09 29.77
CA VAL A 109 38.78 -71.48 29.27
C VAL A 109 39.55 -72.42 30.23
N PRO A 110 39.23 -73.73 30.48
CA PRO A 110 39.10 -74.79 29.45
C PRO A 110 38.21 -76.04 29.71
N ALA A 111 37.77 -76.62 28.57
CA ALA A 111 37.78 -78.03 28.12
C ALA A 111 37.06 -79.21 28.85
N ILE A 112 36.13 -79.81 28.07
CA ILE A 112 35.92 -81.24 27.68
C ILE A 112 35.79 -82.32 28.77
N ALA A 113 34.62 -82.99 28.81
CA ALA A 113 34.42 -84.44 28.52
C ALA A 113 33.17 -85.03 29.22
N GLN A 114 32.34 -85.74 28.44
CA GLN A 114 31.64 -86.98 28.81
C GLN A 114 30.57 -86.95 29.93
N LEU A 115 29.55 -87.82 29.97
CA LEU A 115 28.96 -88.81 29.07
C LEU A 115 27.72 -89.33 29.82
N GLN A 116 26.64 -89.55 29.06
CA GLN A 116 25.54 -90.52 29.28
C GLN A 116 25.19 -91.04 30.68
N GLN A 117 23.91 -90.92 31.02
CA GLN A 117 22.93 -92.01 31.23
C GLN A 117 21.75 -91.41 32.01
N SER A 118 20.51 -91.35 31.52
CA SER A 118 19.62 -92.49 31.28
C SER A 118 18.27 -91.87 30.86
N LEU A 119 17.77 -92.19 29.66
CA LEU A 119 16.68 -93.14 29.38
C LEU A 119 15.31 -92.82 30.01
N GLY A 120 14.31 -92.74 29.12
CA GLY A 120 12.89 -92.57 29.41
C GLY A 120 12.51 -91.10 29.50
N ILE A 121 11.93 -90.46 28.49
CA ILE A 121 10.56 -90.70 28.04
C ILE A 121 10.45 -90.25 26.57
N VAL A 122 10.23 -91.22 25.68
CA VAL A 122 9.90 -91.00 24.26
C VAL A 122 8.48 -91.51 24.06
N SER A 123 7.53 -90.59 23.95
CA SER A 123 6.26 -90.79 23.21
C SER A 123 5.46 -89.50 23.01
N GLU A 124 5.81 -88.38 23.68
CA GLU A 124 5.13 -87.08 23.46
C GLU A 124 5.98 -86.04 22.69
N LYS A 125 7.30 -86.28 22.53
CA LYS A 125 8.24 -85.32 21.93
C LYS A 125 8.29 -85.30 20.40
N VAL A 126 7.66 -86.24 19.69
CA VAL A 126 7.74 -86.29 18.22
C VAL A 126 6.68 -85.38 17.56
N ALA A 127 5.49 -85.23 18.16
CA ALA A 127 4.44 -84.37 17.60
C ALA A 127 4.69 -82.86 17.81
N ARG A 128 5.42 -82.44 18.86
CA ARG A 128 5.77 -81.02 19.09
C ARG A 128 6.89 -80.51 18.18
N ILE A 129 7.72 -81.39 17.61
CA ILE A 129 8.86 -81.00 16.78
C ILE A 129 8.38 -80.56 15.38
N GLU A 130 7.43 -81.28 14.77
CA GLU A 130 6.92 -80.89 13.44
C GLU A 130 6.19 -79.53 13.47
N GLN A 131 5.38 -79.28 14.49
CA GLN A 131 4.66 -78.01 14.63
C GLN A 131 5.61 -76.82 14.89
N THR A 132 6.68 -77.05 15.65
CA THR A 132 7.72 -76.03 15.91
C THR A 132 8.54 -75.72 14.66
N VAL A 133 8.83 -76.71 13.81
CA VAL A 133 9.58 -76.50 12.56
C VAL A 133 8.79 -75.68 11.55
N THR A 134 7.48 -75.94 11.39
CA THR A 134 6.62 -75.16 10.48
C THR A 134 6.44 -73.71 10.93
N GLN A 135 6.33 -73.49 12.24
CA GLN A 135 6.15 -72.14 12.79
C GLN A 135 7.46 -71.34 12.73
N THR A 136 8.61 -71.99 12.97
CA THR A 136 9.95 -71.38 12.83
C THR A 136 10.24 -70.99 11.38
N GLN A 137 9.85 -71.80 10.39
CA GLN A 137 10.01 -71.45 8.98
C GLN A 137 9.22 -70.19 8.60
N LYS A 138 7.94 -70.09 9.02
CA LYS A 138 7.13 -68.88 8.79
C LYS A 138 7.75 -67.62 9.42
N THR A 139 8.26 -67.73 10.65
CA THR A 139 8.92 -66.59 11.32
C THR A 139 10.21 -66.18 10.62
N VAL A 140 11.02 -67.13 10.13
CA VAL A 140 12.25 -66.82 9.38
C VAL A 140 11.94 -66.10 8.07
N GLU A 141 10.86 -66.47 7.38
CA GLU A 141 10.45 -65.87 6.12
C GLU A 141 9.90 -64.45 6.30
N GLU A 142 9.17 -64.20 7.39
CA GLU A 142 8.68 -62.90 7.78
C GLU A 142 9.81 -61.96 8.24
N VAL A 143 10.78 -62.50 9.00
CA VAL A 143 12.00 -61.78 9.40
C VAL A 143 12.82 -61.41 8.16
N LYS A 144 13.01 -62.32 7.19
CA LYS A 144 13.72 -62.03 5.94
C LYS A 144 13.07 -60.89 5.16
N LYS A 145 11.73 -60.89 5.05
CA LYS A 145 10.98 -59.81 4.40
C LYS A 145 11.12 -58.47 5.13
N SER A 146 11.16 -58.50 6.47
CA SER A 146 11.42 -57.30 7.27
C SER A 146 12.85 -56.78 7.06
N THR A 147 13.84 -57.67 6.99
CA THR A 147 15.25 -57.33 6.75
C THR A 147 15.45 -56.72 5.36
N ASP A 148 14.84 -57.30 4.32
CA ASP A 148 14.90 -56.76 2.96
C ASP A 148 14.26 -55.36 2.86
N THR A 149 13.21 -55.11 3.65
CA THR A 149 12.55 -53.80 3.74
C THR A 149 13.44 -52.78 4.46
N VAL A 150 14.15 -53.19 5.52
CA VAL A 150 15.09 -52.35 6.24
C VAL A 150 16.31 -52.01 5.37
N VAL A 151 16.82 -52.97 4.58
CA VAL A 151 17.92 -52.74 3.63
C VAL A 151 17.51 -51.72 2.57
N LYS A 152 16.33 -51.86 1.96
CA LYS A 152 15.80 -50.87 1.00
C LYS A 152 15.68 -49.47 1.60
N LYS A 153 15.12 -49.35 2.81
CA LYS A 153 15.01 -48.05 3.49
C LYS A 153 16.38 -47.47 3.84
N THR A 154 17.37 -48.30 4.12
CA THR A 154 18.75 -47.85 4.41
C THR A 154 19.40 -47.28 3.14
N ASP A 155 19.18 -47.89 1.97
CA ASP A 155 19.66 -47.38 0.68
C ASP A 155 18.94 -46.07 0.27
N GLU A 156 17.64 -45.97 0.53
CA GLU A 156 16.86 -44.73 0.33
C GLU A 156 17.34 -43.59 1.24
N ILE A 157 17.70 -43.89 2.50
CA ILE A 157 18.27 -42.90 3.42
C ILE A 157 19.67 -42.46 2.97
N ALA A 158 20.52 -43.39 2.52
CA ALA A 158 21.85 -43.07 2.02
C ALA A 158 21.82 -42.16 0.78
N SER A 159 20.89 -42.43 -0.14
CA SER A 159 20.70 -41.60 -1.34
C SER A 159 20.11 -40.22 -1.02
N ALA A 160 19.17 -40.13 -0.07
CA ALA A 160 18.66 -38.85 0.43
C ALA A 160 19.76 -38.00 1.09
N GLN A 161 20.67 -38.63 1.83
CA GLN A 161 21.78 -37.96 2.51
C GLN A 161 22.83 -37.41 1.53
N GLN A 162 23.08 -38.12 0.41
CA GLN A 162 23.90 -37.60 -0.69
C GLN A 162 23.24 -36.40 -1.39
N GLN A 163 21.93 -36.46 -1.67
CA GLN A 163 21.21 -35.34 -2.27
C GLN A 163 21.19 -34.10 -1.36
N GLN A 164 21.05 -34.30 -0.05
CA GLN A 164 21.10 -33.22 0.93
C GLN A 164 22.50 -32.57 1.00
N THR A 165 23.57 -33.37 0.84
CA THR A 165 24.95 -32.87 0.79
C THR A 165 25.20 -32.02 -0.46
N GLN A 166 24.67 -32.44 -1.62
CA GLN A 166 24.76 -31.67 -2.87
C GLN A 166 23.94 -30.37 -2.80
N GLN A 167 22.73 -30.40 -2.23
CA GLN A 167 21.95 -29.19 -1.97
C GLN A 167 22.67 -28.22 -1.03
N THR A 168 23.31 -28.72 0.02
CA THR A 168 24.07 -27.88 0.96
C THR A 168 25.24 -27.19 0.28
N ALA A 169 25.96 -27.88 -0.61
CA ALA A 169 27.03 -27.30 -1.41
C ALA A 169 26.53 -26.24 -2.42
N GLN A 170 25.35 -26.45 -2.99
CA GLN A 170 24.74 -25.49 -3.92
C GLN A 170 24.25 -24.23 -3.18
N VAL A 171 23.65 -24.39 -2.01
CA VAL A 171 23.24 -23.28 -1.14
C VAL A 171 24.46 -22.46 -0.69
N GLN A 172 25.60 -23.09 -0.40
CA GLN A 172 26.85 -22.37 -0.10
C GLN A 172 27.35 -21.54 -1.29
N LYS A 173 27.34 -22.09 -2.51
CA LYS A 173 27.72 -21.34 -3.72
C LYS A 173 26.79 -20.14 -3.97
N THR A 174 25.49 -20.35 -3.86
CA THR A 174 24.51 -19.26 -4.01
C THR A 174 24.67 -18.20 -2.91
N THR A 175 25.02 -18.60 -1.69
CA THR A 175 25.27 -17.66 -0.57
C THR A 175 26.51 -16.80 -0.83
N GLU A 176 27.58 -17.37 -1.36
CA GLU A 176 28.79 -16.62 -1.74
C GLU A 176 28.52 -15.64 -2.90
N GLU A 177 27.72 -16.05 -3.90
CA GLU A 177 27.31 -15.17 -5.00
C GLU A 177 26.41 -14.02 -4.51
N VAL A 178 25.45 -14.30 -3.63
CA VAL A 178 24.58 -13.28 -3.01
C VAL A 178 25.39 -12.34 -2.13
N LYS A 179 26.38 -12.84 -1.38
CA LYS A 179 27.30 -12.02 -0.58
C LYS A 179 28.11 -11.08 -1.47
N LYS A 180 28.66 -11.59 -2.57
CA LYS A 180 29.39 -10.79 -3.55
C LYS A 180 28.49 -9.71 -4.15
N GLN A 181 27.26 -10.04 -4.54
CA GLN A 181 26.28 -9.05 -5.04
C GLN A 181 25.91 -8.00 -3.97
N THR A 182 25.79 -8.41 -2.71
CA THR A 182 25.49 -7.52 -1.58
C THR A 182 26.65 -6.55 -1.33
N GLU A 183 27.90 -7.01 -1.45
CA GLU A 183 29.09 -6.17 -1.36
C GLU A 183 29.17 -5.18 -2.53
N THR A 184 28.82 -5.57 -3.76
CA THR A 184 28.74 -4.64 -4.90
C THR A 184 27.62 -3.61 -4.74
N LEU A 185 26.46 -4.03 -4.20
CA LEU A 185 25.33 -3.14 -3.90
C LEU A 185 25.69 -2.14 -2.79
N ALA A 186 26.35 -2.60 -1.73
CA ALA A 186 26.85 -1.73 -0.65
C ALA A 186 27.91 -0.74 -1.14
N ALA A 187 28.82 -1.17 -2.02
CA ALA A 187 29.78 -0.29 -2.68
C ALA A 187 29.09 0.73 -3.60
N GLY A 188 28.06 0.32 -4.35
CA GLY A 188 27.23 1.19 -5.17
C GLY A 188 26.43 2.21 -4.34
N GLN A 189 25.90 1.80 -3.19
CA GLN A 189 25.21 2.69 -2.24
C GLN A 189 26.18 3.67 -1.57
N ALA A 190 27.40 3.25 -1.24
CA ALA A 190 28.43 4.14 -0.72
C ALA A 190 28.92 5.15 -1.78
N GLN A 191 29.04 4.74 -3.04
CA GLN A 191 29.33 5.64 -4.15
C GLN A 191 28.18 6.61 -4.42
N GLN A 192 26.92 6.16 -4.37
CA GLN A 192 25.76 7.04 -4.46
C GLN A 192 25.71 8.03 -3.29
N ALA A 193 25.96 7.59 -2.05
CA ALA A 193 26.00 8.47 -0.89
C ALA A 193 27.11 9.53 -1.00
N ALA A 194 28.31 9.15 -1.45
CA ALA A 194 29.42 10.08 -1.68
C ALA A 194 29.14 11.04 -2.86
N GLN A 195 28.40 10.57 -3.88
CA GLN A 195 27.97 11.40 -5.00
C GLN A 195 26.84 12.35 -4.59
N THR A 196 25.92 11.93 -3.72
CA THR A 196 24.87 12.74 -3.08
C THR A 196 25.47 13.77 -2.13
N GLU A 197 26.50 13.45 -1.36
CA GLU A 197 27.25 14.41 -0.53
C GLU A 197 28.00 15.43 -1.39
N LYS A 198 28.64 15.01 -2.49
CA LYS A 198 29.21 15.95 -3.47
C LYS A 198 28.14 16.81 -4.13
N LEU A 199 26.99 16.25 -4.47
CA LEU A 199 25.85 16.99 -5.02
C LEU A 199 25.30 17.98 -3.99
N GLN A 200 25.19 17.60 -2.72
CA GLN A 200 24.76 18.46 -1.62
C GLN A 200 25.79 19.56 -1.32
N ALA A 201 27.08 19.27 -1.33
CA ALA A 201 28.15 20.26 -1.16
C ALA A 201 28.18 21.27 -2.32
N THR A 202 27.99 20.79 -3.56
CA THR A 202 27.85 21.66 -4.75
C THR A 202 26.54 22.45 -4.69
N THR A 203 25.45 21.85 -4.22
CA THR A 203 24.16 22.52 -4.01
C THR A 203 24.24 23.57 -2.90
N GLN A 204 25.04 23.35 -1.86
CA GLN A 204 25.29 24.33 -0.80
C GLN A 204 26.16 25.51 -1.30
N GLN A 205 27.13 25.26 -2.18
CA GLN A 205 27.91 26.33 -2.83
C GLN A 205 27.09 27.14 -3.85
N ILE A 206 26.16 26.50 -4.58
CA ILE A 206 25.23 27.18 -5.51
C ILE A 206 24.09 27.90 -4.75
N ALA A 207 23.58 27.33 -3.66
CA ALA A 207 22.61 28.01 -2.79
C ALA A 207 23.23 29.24 -2.10
N ALA A 208 24.52 29.15 -1.70
CA ALA A 208 25.26 30.29 -1.19
C ALA A 208 25.51 31.38 -2.25
N SER A 209 25.64 31.03 -3.54
CA SER A 209 25.77 32.00 -4.61
C SER A 209 24.44 32.69 -4.94
N ILE A 210 23.33 31.94 -5.01
CA ILE A 210 22.01 32.54 -5.32
C ILE A 210 21.48 33.38 -4.16
N ASP A 211 21.65 32.98 -2.90
CA ASP A 211 21.32 33.83 -1.74
C ASP A 211 22.12 35.15 -1.76
N THR A 212 23.42 35.08 -2.12
CA THR A 212 24.25 36.28 -2.28
C THR A 212 23.75 37.17 -3.42
N ILE A 213 23.35 36.57 -4.55
CA ILE A 213 22.77 37.29 -5.69
C ILE A 213 21.44 37.94 -5.31
N ALA A 214 20.56 37.22 -4.60
CA ALA A 214 19.27 37.72 -4.13
C ALA A 214 19.43 38.90 -3.16
N LYS A 215 20.37 38.79 -2.20
CA LYS A 215 20.70 39.89 -1.27
C LYS A 215 21.28 41.10 -2.00
N GLY A 216 22.20 40.88 -2.94
CA GLY A 216 22.77 41.95 -3.76
C GLY A 216 21.73 42.64 -4.62
N PHE A 217 20.87 41.88 -5.29
CA PHE A 217 19.74 42.39 -6.07
C PHE A 217 18.78 43.22 -5.20
N ALA A 218 18.41 42.74 -4.01
CA ALA A 218 17.54 43.49 -3.09
C ALA A 218 18.18 44.82 -2.63
N GLN A 219 19.49 44.83 -2.37
CA GLN A 219 20.21 46.05 -2.01
C GLN A 219 20.27 47.05 -3.17
N LEU A 220 20.52 46.59 -4.40
CA LEU A 220 20.57 47.43 -5.60
C LEU A 220 19.18 47.98 -5.96
N ALA A 221 18.12 47.17 -5.81
CA ALA A 221 16.75 47.60 -6.03
C ALA A 221 16.35 48.78 -5.11
N ALA A 222 16.93 48.87 -3.91
CA ALA A 222 16.71 49.99 -3.00
C ALA A 222 17.46 51.28 -3.39
N GLN A 223 18.57 51.18 -4.14
CA GLN A 223 19.36 52.32 -4.60
C GLN A 223 18.75 52.99 -5.85
N GLY A 224 18.10 52.18 -6.70
CA GLY A 224 17.48 52.64 -7.94
C GLY A 224 18.49 52.99 -9.04
N GLY A 225 17.99 53.09 -10.28
CA GLY A 225 18.82 53.42 -11.45
C GLY A 225 19.67 52.26 -11.96
N ALA A 226 20.15 52.37 -13.20
CA ALA A 226 21.01 51.37 -13.82
C ALA A 226 22.48 51.61 -13.45
N ILE A 227 23.19 50.52 -13.24
CA ILE A 227 24.63 50.49 -12.94
C ILE A 227 25.40 50.62 -14.26
N ALA A 228 26.34 51.56 -14.34
CA ALA A 228 27.07 51.84 -15.57
C ALA A 228 27.99 50.69 -16.02
N GLU A 229 28.65 50.02 -15.08
CA GLU A 229 29.60 48.92 -15.34
C GLU A 229 29.26 47.66 -14.53
N PRO A 230 28.17 46.95 -14.86
CA PRO A 230 27.81 45.71 -14.17
C PRO A 230 28.85 44.61 -14.43
N LYS A 231 29.23 43.88 -13.39
CA LYS A 231 30.21 42.77 -13.42
C LYS A 231 29.68 41.51 -12.77
N ARG A 232 28.69 41.63 -11.89
CA ARG A 232 28.10 40.50 -11.16
C ARG A 232 26.71 40.13 -11.70
N PRO A 233 26.29 38.87 -11.56
CA PRO A 233 24.96 38.43 -12.00
C PRO A 233 23.82 39.26 -11.40
N ASP A 234 23.84 39.58 -10.11
CA ASP A 234 22.82 40.42 -9.48
C ASP A 234 22.75 41.84 -10.05
N GLU A 235 23.88 42.42 -10.43
CA GLU A 235 23.96 43.73 -11.08
C GLU A 235 23.37 43.70 -12.49
N PHE A 236 23.67 42.65 -13.27
CA PHE A 236 23.07 42.46 -14.59
C PHE A 236 21.56 42.23 -14.53
N TYR A 237 21.08 41.44 -13.58
CA TYR A 237 19.64 41.24 -13.40
C TYR A 237 18.94 42.52 -12.91
N HIS A 238 19.54 43.24 -11.97
CA HIS A 238 19.07 44.57 -11.55
C HIS A 238 18.94 45.53 -12.73
N ASN A 239 19.99 45.67 -13.53
CA ASN A 239 19.97 46.49 -14.74
C ASN A 239 18.87 46.05 -15.71
N ALA A 240 18.72 44.74 -15.93
CA ALA A 240 17.68 44.22 -16.79
C ALA A 240 16.28 44.65 -16.32
N ARG A 241 16.02 44.59 -15.01
CA ARG A 241 14.76 45.04 -14.41
C ARG A 241 14.56 46.54 -14.51
N VAL A 242 15.59 47.36 -14.27
CA VAL A 242 15.51 48.81 -14.41
C VAL A 242 15.17 49.20 -15.86
N TYR A 243 15.87 48.63 -16.83
CA TYR A 243 15.63 48.90 -18.25
C TYR A 243 14.25 48.40 -18.71
N GLU A 244 13.81 47.23 -18.24
CA GLU A 244 12.46 46.71 -18.54
C GLU A 244 11.38 47.67 -18.02
N LEU A 245 11.52 48.16 -16.77
CA LEU A 245 10.59 49.11 -16.16
C LEU A 245 10.62 50.49 -16.82
N SER A 246 11.76 50.92 -17.38
CA SER A 246 11.89 52.17 -18.12
C SER A 246 11.47 52.05 -19.59
N GLY A 247 11.11 50.86 -20.06
CA GLY A 247 10.75 50.61 -21.46
C GLY A 247 11.95 50.50 -22.42
N ASP A 248 13.18 50.49 -21.92
CA ASP A 248 14.39 50.31 -22.72
C ASP A 248 14.64 48.82 -22.98
N MET A 249 13.83 48.25 -23.87
CA MET A 249 13.80 46.81 -24.10
C MET A 249 15.09 46.27 -24.74
N LEU A 250 15.89 47.12 -25.40
CA LEU A 250 17.14 46.76 -26.06
C LEU A 250 18.25 46.54 -25.02
N ASN A 251 18.38 47.47 -24.07
CA ASN A 251 19.33 47.32 -22.96
C ASN A 251 18.86 46.28 -21.93
N ALA A 252 17.56 46.12 -21.74
CA ALA A 252 17.00 45.02 -20.93
C ALA A 252 17.42 43.66 -21.50
N ARG A 253 17.23 43.43 -22.81
CA ARG A 253 17.65 42.19 -23.49
C ARG A 253 19.15 41.92 -23.36
N ARG A 254 19.99 42.94 -23.56
CA ARG A 254 21.46 42.81 -23.38
C ARG A 254 21.83 42.40 -21.96
N SER A 255 21.18 43.02 -20.97
CA SER A 255 21.44 42.74 -19.56
C SER A 255 20.98 41.33 -19.16
N TYR A 256 19.84 40.86 -19.67
CA TYR A 256 19.38 39.48 -19.48
C TYR A 256 20.30 38.44 -20.14
N LEU A 257 20.81 38.71 -21.35
CA LEU A 257 21.78 37.82 -22.01
C LEU A 257 23.11 37.76 -21.24
N ALA A 258 23.58 38.90 -20.73
CA ALA A 258 24.77 38.95 -19.89
C ALA A 258 24.56 38.15 -18.59
N PHE A 259 23.40 38.30 -17.93
CA PHE A 259 23.02 37.48 -16.78
C PHE A 259 23.03 35.97 -17.12
N ALA A 260 22.45 35.58 -18.26
CA ALA A 260 22.39 34.19 -18.68
C ALA A 260 23.78 33.55 -18.88
N GLY A 261 24.80 34.35 -19.21
CA GLY A 261 26.19 33.90 -19.32
C GLY A 261 26.82 33.40 -18.02
N PHE A 262 26.24 33.75 -16.85
CA PHE A 262 26.71 33.27 -15.55
C PHE A 262 26.15 31.90 -15.16
N ASP A 263 25.20 31.35 -15.94
CA ASP A 263 24.63 30.01 -15.73
C ASP A 263 24.02 29.82 -14.32
N VAL A 264 23.40 30.88 -13.79
CA VAL A 264 22.77 30.90 -12.46
C VAL A 264 21.46 30.13 -12.50
N ASP A 265 21.28 29.11 -11.66
CA ASP A 265 20.09 28.25 -11.69
C ASP A 265 18.87 28.86 -10.96
N ALA A 266 18.55 30.12 -11.27
CA ALA A 266 17.36 30.82 -10.78
C ALA A 266 16.32 30.99 -11.88
N ILE A 267 15.05 30.70 -11.58
CA ILE A 267 13.99 30.59 -12.58
C ILE A 267 13.44 31.96 -13.01
N ASP A 268 13.34 32.93 -12.09
CA ASP A 268 12.69 34.22 -12.32
C ASP A 268 13.36 35.12 -13.38
N PRO A 269 14.69 35.22 -13.50
CA PRO A 269 15.29 36.06 -14.52
C PRO A 269 15.01 35.49 -15.92
N TYR A 270 14.95 34.17 -16.04
CA TYR A 270 14.71 33.50 -17.32
C TYR A 270 13.25 33.53 -17.74
N THR A 271 12.29 33.35 -16.83
CA THR A 271 10.85 33.48 -17.15
C THR A 271 10.50 34.90 -17.58
N ARG A 272 11.09 35.92 -16.93
CA ARG A 272 10.98 37.32 -17.33
C ARG A 272 11.63 37.58 -18.68
N PHE A 273 12.84 37.09 -18.88
CA PHE A 273 13.53 37.24 -20.16
C PHE A 273 12.76 36.59 -21.31
N ALA A 274 12.22 35.38 -21.12
CA ALA A 274 11.36 34.73 -22.11
C ALA A 274 10.10 35.54 -22.41
N THR A 275 9.54 36.24 -21.42
CA THR A 275 8.39 37.14 -21.63
C THR A 275 8.78 38.33 -22.49
N LEU A 276 9.91 38.98 -22.19
CA LEU A 276 10.46 40.07 -23.01
C LEU A 276 10.68 39.62 -24.47
N LEU A 277 11.33 38.46 -24.66
CA LEU A 277 11.60 37.93 -26.01
C LEU A 277 10.32 37.58 -26.77
N ARG A 278 9.29 37.04 -26.08
CA ARG A 278 8.00 36.76 -26.72
C ARG A 278 7.32 38.04 -27.20
N VAL A 279 7.48 39.15 -26.48
CA VAL A 279 6.94 40.46 -26.89
C VAL A 279 7.70 41.02 -28.09
N GLN A 280 9.03 40.86 -28.13
CA GLN A 280 9.87 41.42 -29.20
C GLN A 280 9.86 40.56 -30.48
N ASP A 281 10.09 39.25 -30.34
CA ASP A 281 10.42 38.34 -31.44
C ASP A 281 9.36 37.24 -31.63
N GLY A 282 8.29 37.27 -30.84
CA GLY A 282 7.31 36.19 -30.78
C GLY A 282 7.85 34.91 -30.12
N LYS A 283 6.99 33.89 -30.10
CA LYS A 283 7.28 32.61 -29.43
C LYS A 283 8.41 31.83 -30.12
N ALA A 284 8.51 31.93 -31.44
CA ALA A 284 9.57 31.28 -32.22
C ALA A 284 10.96 31.87 -31.93
N GLY A 285 11.06 33.21 -31.88
CA GLY A 285 12.32 33.88 -31.54
C GLY A 285 12.75 33.61 -30.09
N ALA A 286 11.81 33.63 -29.14
CA ALA A 286 12.09 33.23 -27.76
C ALA A 286 12.61 31.78 -27.67
N ARG A 287 12.02 30.85 -28.44
CA ARG A 287 12.46 29.46 -28.51
C ARG A 287 13.88 29.34 -29.08
N GLU A 288 14.21 30.07 -30.13
CA GLU A 288 15.55 30.04 -30.73
C GLU A 288 16.62 30.53 -29.75
N VAL A 289 16.40 31.69 -29.12
CA VAL A 289 17.34 32.26 -28.15
C VAL A 289 17.54 31.31 -26.97
N PHE A 290 16.45 30.78 -26.39
CA PHE A 290 16.55 29.84 -25.28
C PHE A 290 17.11 28.48 -25.69
N GLY A 291 16.94 28.05 -26.94
CA GLY A 291 17.60 26.87 -27.48
C GLY A 291 19.11 27.02 -27.46
N GLN A 292 19.63 28.13 -28.00
CA GLN A 292 21.07 28.44 -27.98
C GLN A 292 21.63 28.55 -26.55
N LEU A 293 20.85 29.13 -25.62
CA LEU A 293 21.24 29.21 -24.21
C LEU A 293 21.22 27.83 -23.54
N ALA A 294 20.21 26.99 -23.82
CA ALA A 294 20.09 25.66 -23.24
C ALA A 294 21.17 24.68 -23.74
N ASP A 295 21.65 24.86 -24.98
CA ASP A 295 22.73 24.07 -25.55
C ASP A 295 24.10 24.38 -24.91
N LYS A 296 24.30 25.64 -24.48
CA LYS A 296 25.57 26.12 -23.90
C LYS A 296 25.58 26.08 -22.37
N GLY A 297 24.45 26.36 -21.73
CA GLY A 297 24.29 26.48 -20.28
C GLY A 297 24.03 25.14 -19.60
N LYS A 298 24.40 25.03 -18.32
CA LYS A 298 24.14 23.86 -17.47
C LYS A 298 22.93 24.07 -16.58
N ALA A 299 22.52 25.32 -16.33
CA ALA A 299 21.38 25.67 -15.47
C ALA A 299 20.09 24.98 -15.95
N LEU A 300 19.45 24.27 -15.03
CA LEU A 300 18.19 23.58 -15.27
C LEU A 300 17.06 24.57 -15.55
N SER A 301 17.11 25.75 -14.96
CA SER A 301 16.18 26.86 -15.17
C SER A 301 16.15 27.30 -16.65
N ILE A 302 17.30 27.41 -17.31
CA ILE A 302 17.37 27.77 -18.75
C ILE A 302 16.69 26.68 -19.59
N LYS A 303 17.00 25.41 -19.32
CA LYS A 303 16.42 24.27 -20.02
C LYS A 303 14.92 24.19 -19.81
N LEU A 304 14.45 24.43 -18.60
CA LEU A 304 13.03 24.46 -18.27
C LEU A 304 12.31 25.60 -19.00
N VAL A 305 12.87 26.80 -19.01
CA VAL A 305 12.26 27.94 -19.72
C VAL A 305 12.28 27.74 -21.24
N HIS A 306 13.30 27.09 -21.80
CA HIS A 306 13.30 26.67 -23.20
C HIS A 306 12.11 25.76 -23.51
N ILE A 307 11.82 24.77 -22.66
CA ILE A 307 10.64 23.89 -22.81
C ILE A 307 9.34 24.71 -22.84
N LEU A 308 9.24 25.78 -22.05
CA LEU A 308 8.05 26.63 -22.03
C LEU A 308 7.75 27.34 -23.35
N GLN A 309 8.73 27.42 -24.27
CA GLN A 309 8.55 28.09 -25.56
C GLN A 309 7.93 27.18 -26.63
N PHE A 310 7.72 25.90 -26.35
CA PHE A 310 7.06 24.97 -27.27
C PHE A 310 5.53 25.11 -27.25
N ASP A 311 4.87 24.52 -28.23
CA ASP A 311 3.41 24.46 -28.33
C ASP A 311 2.82 23.48 -27.33
N ASP A 312 1.51 23.58 -27.06
CA ASP A 312 0.91 23.03 -25.86
C ASP A 312 1.11 21.52 -25.69
N ALA A 313 0.86 20.72 -26.72
CA ALA A 313 1.08 19.28 -26.68
C ALA A 313 2.58 18.93 -26.44
N GLN A 314 3.47 19.53 -27.23
CA GLN A 314 4.91 19.27 -27.15
C GLN A 314 5.51 19.74 -25.82
N ARG A 315 5.03 20.86 -25.29
CA ARG A 315 5.49 21.46 -24.05
C ARG A 315 5.15 20.57 -22.88
N LEU A 316 3.92 20.06 -22.79
CA LEU A 316 3.52 19.18 -21.69
C LEU A 316 4.33 17.88 -21.70
N ASP A 317 4.56 17.27 -22.87
CA ASP A 317 5.38 16.06 -23.00
C ASP A 317 6.83 16.31 -22.57
N LYS A 318 7.44 17.39 -23.06
CA LYS A 318 8.80 17.79 -22.67
C LYS A 318 8.91 18.13 -21.20
N LEU A 319 7.91 18.80 -20.63
CA LEU A 319 7.86 19.15 -19.22
C LEU A 319 7.71 17.90 -18.33
N ASN A 320 6.90 16.93 -18.75
CA ASN A 320 6.79 15.64 -18.09
C ASN A 320 8.13 14.89 -18.11
N ALA A 321 8.81 14.84 -19.26
CA ALA A 321 10.14 14.24 -19.37
C ALA A 321 11.18 14.97 -18.49
N PHE A 322 11.12 16.30 -18.44
CA PHE A 322 12.01 17.11 -17.60
C PHE A 322 11.80 16.84 -16.11
N VAL A 323 10.55 16.79 -15.65
CA VAL A 323 10.20 16.48 -14.25
C VAL A 323 10.62 15.05 -13.89
N ALA A 324 10.47 14.09 -14.80
CA ALA A 324 10.92 12.71 -14.58
C ALA A 324 12.45 12.62 -14.46
N ALA A 325 13.19 13.38 -15.26
CA ALA A 325 14.66 13.43 -15.21
C ALA A 325 15.19 14.24 -14.02
N ASN A 326 14.42 15.21 -13.50
CA ASN A 326 14.83 16.14 -12.45
C ASN A 326 13.76 16.24 -11.33
N PRO A 327 13.48 15.16 -10.57
CA PRO A 327 12.40 15.13 -9.59
C PRO A 327 12.58 16.11 -8.42
N ASP A 328 13.80 16.55 -8.16
CA ASP A 328 14.12 17.50 -7.08
C ASP A 328 14.09 18.97 -7.53
N PHE A 329 13.87 19.23 -8.82
CA PHE A 329 13.83 20.59 -9.37
C PHE A 329 12.45 21.23 -9.17
N ALA A 330 12.27 21.85 -8.00
CA ALA A 330 10.98 22.34 -7.53
C ALA A 330 10.21 23.26 -8.50
N PRO A 331 10.82 24.25 -9.19
CA PRO A 331 10.09 25.16 -10.08
C PRO A 331 9.33 24.46 -11.22
N ALA A 332 9.79 23.27 -11.64
CA ALA A 332 9.12 22.51 -12.69
C ALA A 332 7.72 22.06 -12.29
N TYR A 333 7.46 21.81 -11.01
CA TYR A 333 6.13 21.40 -10.55
C TYR A 333 5.12 22.54 -10.60
N PHE A 334 5.50 23.76 -10.27
CA PHE A 334 4.62 24.92 -10.40
C PHE A 334 4.25 25.18 -11.86
N LEU A 335 5.25 25.17 -12.74
CA LEU A 335 5.04 25.35 -14.18
C LEU A 335 4.21 24.21 -14.77
N LYS A 336 4.40 22.96 -14.31
CA LYS A 336 3.56 21.83 -14.69
C LYS A 336 2.12 22.00 -14.21
N ALA A 337 1.90 22.53 -13.01
CA ALA A 337 0.55 22.83 -12.54
C ALA A 337 -0.15 23.88 -13.42
N GLN A 338 0.57 24.85 -13.98
CA GLN A 338 -0.02 25.84 -14.90
C GLN A 338 -0.58 25.20 -16.17
N GLU A 339 0.05 24.13 -16.67
CA GLU A 339 -0.44 23.41 -17.86
C GLU A 339 -1.83 22.78 -17.66
N PHE A 340 -2.20 22.51 -16.40
CA PHE A 340 -3.51 21.96 -16.05
C PHE A 340 -4.51 23.01 -15.55
N SER A 341 -4.10 24.28 -15.43
CA SER A 341 -4.93 25.36 -14.87
C SER A 341 -6.11 25.73 -15.76
N GLU A 342 -7.20 26.23 -15.16
CA GLU A 342 -8.33 26.78 -15.90
C GLU A 342 -7.90 27.95 -16.79
N ASP A 343 -7.02 28.83 -16.31
CA ASP A 343 -6.45 29.94 -17.10
C ASP A 343 -5.81 29.46 -18.41
N ARG A 344 -5.19 28.28 -18.38
CA ARG A 344 -4.53 27.69 -19.57
C ARG A 344 -5.50 26.92 -20.45
N LEU A 345 -6.44 26.23 -19.83
CA LEU A 345 -7.28 25.22 -20.48
C LEU A 345 -8.67 25.75 -20.87
N GLY A 346 -9.09 26.89 -20.33
CA GLY A 346 -10.45 27.45 -20.40
C GLY A 346 -11.44 26.69 -19.52
N VAL A 347 -11.51 25.36 -19.68
CA VAL A 347 -12.34 24.47 -18.85
C VAL A 347 -11.50 23.28 -18.41
N GLN A 348 -11.49 22.99 -17.10
CA GLN A 348 -10.75 21.86 -16.55
C GLN A 348 -11.62 20.62 -16.43
N THR A 349 -11.08 19.47 -16.84
CA THR A 349 -11.69 18.18 -16.46
C THR A 349 -11.23 17.78 -15.07
N LEU A 350 -11.89 16.80 -14.46
CA LEU A 350 -11.50 16.29 -13.14
C LEU A 350 -10.06 15.73 -13.14
N SER A 351 -9.63 15.13 -14.25
CA SER A 351 -8.24 14.69 -14.43
C SER A 351 -7.26 15.86 -14.41
N ASP A 352 -7.60 16.98 -15.07
CA ASP A 352 -6.77 18.19 -15.06
C ASP A 352 -6.66 18.77 -13.66
N LYS A 353 -7.79 18.94 -12.96
CA LYS A 353 -7.81 19.45 -11.58
C LYS A 353 -6.96 18.61 -10.64
N ARG A 354 -7.01 17.28 -10.79
CA ARG A 354 -6.19 16.36 -10.00
C ARG A 354 -4.70 16.50 -10.33
N ASN A 355 -4.35 16.59 -11.61
CA ASN A 355 -2.96 16.75 -12.04
C ASN A 355 -2.38 18.09 -11.58
N GLU A 356 -3.17 19.16 -11.63
CA GLU A 356 -2.85 20.45 -11.04
C GLU A 356 -2.63 20.35 -9.54
N ALA A 357 -3.60 19.79 -8.79
CA ALA A 357 -3.50 19.65 -7.35
C ALA A 357 -2.27 18.83 -6.93
N LYS A 358 -1.97 17.73 -7.64
CA LYS A 358 -0.77 16.91 -7.40
C LYS A 358 0.52 17.71 -7.62
N ALA A 359 0.59 18.46 -8.71
CA ALA A 359 1.77 19.27 -9.04
C ALA A 359 1.96 20.43 -8.05
N LEU A 360 0.89 21.14 -7.68
CA LEU A 360 0.94 22.21 -6.67
C LEU A 360 1.29 21.68 -5.28
N THR A 361 0.72 20.54 -4.87
CA THR A 361 1.06 19.90 -3.59
C THR A 361 2.54 19.52 -3.56
N LYS A 362 3.07 18.98 -4.67
CA LYS A 362 4.49 18.64 -4.76
C LYS A 362 5.35 19.91 -4.73
N PHE A 363 4.97 20.98 -5.42
CA PHE A 363 5.66 22.28 -5.35
C PHE A 363 5.68 22.85 -3.92
N ALA A 364 4.51 22.92 -3.28
CA ALA A 364 4.36 23.43 -1.92
C ALA A 364 5.12 22.60 -0.88
N SER A 365 5.34 21.31 -1.12
CA SER A 365 6.13 20.48 -0.20
C SER A 365 7.60 20.92 -0.08
N TYR A 366 8.16 21.61 -1.08
CA TYR A 366 9.50 22.19 -1.02
C TYR A 366 9.60 23.48 -0.20
N GLU A 367 8.47 24.05 0.26
CA GLU A 367 8.48 25.25 1.12
C GLU A 367 9.07 24.96 2.50
N LYS A 368 8.79 23.78 3.07
CA LYS A 368 9.02 23.48 4.51
C LYS A 368 10.48 23.59 4.96
N ASP A 369 11.44 23.48 4.04
CA ASP A 369 12.88 23.52 4.32
C ASP A 369 13.60 24.72 3.66
N GLY A 370 12.86 25.71 3.15
CA GLY A 370 13.44 26.81 2.35
C GLY A 370 14.04 26.34 1.02
N GLY A 371 13.71 25.11 0.59
CA GLY A 371 14.25 24.47 -0.63
C GLY A 371 13.88 25.19 -1.92
N LEU A 372 12.92 26.11 -1.87
CA LEU A 372 12.54 26.98 -2.98
C LEU A 372 13.43 28.22 -3.13
N LEU A 373 13.99 28.76 -2.04
CA LEU A 373 14.74 30.03 -2.04
C LEU A 373 15.91 30.02 -3.03
N LYS A 374 16.60 28.88 -3.14
CA LYS A 374 17.75 28.68 -4.02
C LYS A 374 17.43 28.74 -5.51
N TYR A 375 16.16 28.82 -5.91
CA TYR A 375 15.75 28.92 -7.31
C TYR A 375 15.23 30.31 -7.68
N PHE A 376 15.26 31.29 -6.78
CA PHE A 376 14.72 32.62 -7.02
C PHE A 376 15.69 33.72 -6.59
N VAL A 377 15.93 34.68 -7.48
CA VAL A 377 16.66 35.92 -7.15
C VAL A 377 15.70 36.94 -6.56
N ASP A 378 14.54 37.20 -7.19
CA ASP A 378 13.49 38.05 -6.64
C ASP A 378 12.55 37.25 -5.72
N GLN A 379 12.73 37.42 -4.41
CA GLN A 379 11.93 36.74 -3.39
C GLN A 379 10.44 37.11 -3.43
N ARG A 380 10.08 38.25 -4.05
CA ARG A 380 8.67 38.62 -4.23
C ARG A 380 7.98 37.74 -5.28
N GLU A 381 8.73 37.27 -6.28
CA GLU A 381 8.19 36.36 -7.29
C GLU A 381 7.94 34.97 -6.70
N LEU A 382 8.85 34.49 -5.85
CA LEU A 382 8.61 33.26 -5.08
C LEU A 382 7.36 33.40 -4.18
N ALA A 383 7.20 34.53 -3.49
CA ALA A 383 6.02 34.78 -2.66
C ALA A 383 4.72 34.75 -3.49
N ASP A 384 4.70 35.34 -4.69
CA ASP A 384 3.56 35.27 -5.62
C ASP A 384 3.28 33.83 -6.07
N TRP A 385 4.31 33.04 -6.40
CA TRP A 385 4.13 31.63 -6.78
C TRP A 385 3.55 30.79 -5.63
N LEU A 386 4.01 31.02 -4.40
CA LEU A 386 3.49 30.34 -3.21
C LEU A 386 2.03 30.72 -2.94
N GLU A 387 1.70 32.01 -2.98
CA GLU A 387 0.34 32.49 -2.73
C GLU A 387 -0.64 31.96 -3.78
N ARG A 388 -0.29 32.04 -5.07
CA ARG A 388 -1.09 31.44 -6.14
C ARG A 388 -1.26 29.94 -5.97
N SER A 389 -0.22 29.24 -5.53
CA SER A 389 -0.30 27.80 -5.28
C SER A 389 -1.30 27.47 -4.17
N ARG A 390 -1.28 28.23 -3.06
CA ARG A 390 -2.21 28.07 -1.94
C ARG A 390 -3.64 28.40 -2.34
N SER A 391 -3.85 29.54 -3.01
CA SER A 391 -5.17 29.95 -3.48
C SER A 391 -5.77 28.92 -4.45
N ARG A 392 -4.98 28.40 -5.38
CA ARG A 392 -5.44 27.39 -6.35
C ARG A 392 -5.70 26.04 -5.67
N LEU A 393 -4.84 25.58 -4.76
CA LEU A 393 -5.09 24.38 -3.99
C LEU A 393 -6.39 24.49 -3.16
N ALA A 394 -6.64 25.65 -2.55
CA ALA A 394 -7.88 25.91 -1.82
C ALA A 394 -9.12 25.85 -2.75
N ALA A 395 -9.04 26.44 -3.95
CA ALA A 395 -10.12 26.40 -4.94
C ALA A 395 -10.38 24.99 -5.49
N LEU A 396 -9.33 24.18 -5.61
CA LEU A 396 -9.43 22.78 -6.04
C LEU A 396 -10.09 21.90 -4.96
N GLY A 397 -9.99 22.25 -3.68
CA GLY A 397 -10.62 21.54 -2.58
C GLY A 397 -10.18 20.07 -2.50
N ASP A 398 -11.13 19.18 -2.23
CA ASP A 398 -10.88 17.74 -2.04
C ASP A 398 -10.70 16.97 -3.37
N VAL A 399 -10.21 17.61 -4.43
CA VAL A 399 -10.06 16.99 -5.76
C VAL A 399 -9.01 15.86 -5.82
N LEU A 400 -8.35 15.60 -4.69
CA LEU A 400 -7.45 14.46 -4.53
C LEU A 400 -8.16 13.23 -3.96
N ASP A 401 -9.38 13.35 -3.40
CA ASP A 401 -10.16 12.22 -2.88
C ASP A 401 -10.75 11.39 -4.03
N PRO A 402 -10.27 10.16 -4.28
CA PRO A 402 -10.73 9.32 -5.37
C PRO A 402 -12.25 9.07 -5.40
N ALA A 403 -12.91 9.10 -4.23
CA ALA A 403 -14.35 8.81 -4.13
C ALA A 403 -15.22 9.85 -4.83
N ARG A 404 -14.77 11.12 -4.91
CA ARG A 404 -15.48 12.21 -5.61
C ARG A 404 -15.54 12.04 -7.14
N PHE A 405 -14.77 11.10 -7.68
CA PHE A 405 -14.55 10.91 -9.12
C PHE A 405 -15.10 9.61 -9.66
N ALA A 406 -15.63 8.76 -8.79
CA ALA A 406 -16.28 7.55 -9.24
C ALA A 406 -17.68 7.92 -9.76
N PRO A 407 -18.08 7.41 -10.94
CA PRO A 407 -19.49 7.44 -11.32
C PRO A 407 -20.29 6.62 -10.31
N SER A 408 -21.55 6.99 -10.14
CA SER A 408 -22.49 6.18 -9.36
C SER A 408 -23.46 5.48 -10.30
N LEU A 409 -23.94 4.32 -9.86
CA LEU A 409 -24.91 3.50 -10.57
C LEU A 409 -26.16 3.36 -9.71
N THR A 410 -27.30 3.68 -10.28
CA THR A 410 -28.62 3.49 -9.66
C THR A 410 -29.38 2.42 -10.43
N PRO A 411 -29.42 1.18 -9.93
CA PRO A 411 -30.22 0.12 -10.52
C PRO A 411 -31.70 0.31 -10.19
N MET A 412 -32.56 0.11 -11.19
CA MET A 412 -34.01 0.10 -11.01
C MET A 412 -34.58 -1.17 -11.65
N ARG A 413 -35.33 -1.95 -10.87
CA ARG A 413 -35.97 -3.18 -11.34
C ARG A 413 -37.27 -2.83 -12.08
N SER A 414 -37.46 -3.40 -13.27
CA SER A 414 -38.72 -3.35 -14.04
C SER A 414 -39.16 -4.78 -14.41
N ASN A 415 -40.33 -4.93 -15.02
CA ASN A 415 -40.80 -6.25 -15.51
C ASN A 415 -39.94 -6.79 -16.67
N ALA A 416 -39.10 -5.96 -17.30
CA ALA A 416 -38.27 -6.32 -18.44
C ALA A 416 -36.80 -6.62 -18.07
N GLY A 417 -36.38 -6.34 -16.84
CA GLY A 417 -34.98 -6.49 -16.43
C GLY A 417 -34.57 -5.47 -15.38
N TRP A 418 -33.29 -5.11 -15.40
CA TRP A 418 -32.73 -4.01 -14.65
C TRP A 418 -32.40 -2.86 -15.59
N SER A 419 -32.92 -1.67 -15.28
CA SER A 419 -32.47 -0.42 -15.87
C SER A 419 -31.38 0.17 -14.98
N MET A 420 -30.20 0.38 -15.54
CA MET A 420 -29.03 0.89 -14.84
C MET A 420 -28.83 2.35 -15.23
N THR A 421 -28.99 3.27 -14.28
CA THR A 421 -28.77 4.70 -14.53
C THR A 421 -27.44 5.16 -13.94
N ILE A 422 -26.62 5.79 -14.76
CA ILE A 422 -25.26 6.25 -14.46
C ILE A 422 -25.31 7.74 -14.16
N SER A 423 -24.79 8.15 -13.00
CA SER A 423 -24.52 9.56 -12.71
C SER A 423 -23.01 9.79 -12.69
N LEU A 424 -22.54 10.65 -13.60
CA LEU A 424 -21.13 10.98 -13.74
C LEU A 424 -20.75 12.18 -12.85
N PRO A 425 -19.49 12.26 -12.39
CA PRO A 425 -18.99 13.37 -11.58
C PRO A 425 -18.63 14.62 -12.40
N GLU A 426 -18.57 14.50 -13.73
CA GLU A 426 -18.32 15.59 -14.68
C GLU A 426 -19.03 15.34 -16.02
N PRO A 427 -19.21 16.38 -16.86
CA PRO A 427 -19.74 16.21 -18.21
C PRO A 427 -18.85 15.29 -19.06
N ALA A 428 -19.49 14.41 -19.83
CA ALA A 428 -18.82 13.43 -20.67
C ALA A 428 -19.30 13.50 -22.13
N THR A 429 -18.46 12.96 -23.02
CA THR A 429 -18.72 12.89 -24.47
C THR A 429 -18.96 11.47 -24.96
N GLY A 430 -18.85 10.47 -24.07
CA GLY A 430 -19.17 9.08 -24.32
C GLY A 430 -19.16 8.29 -23.01
N ILE A 431 -19.97 7.23 -22.92
CA ILE A 431 -20.05 6.34 -21.77
C ILE A 431 -20.02 4.91 -22.28
N SER A 432 -19.21 4.07 -21.63
CA SER A 432 -19.10 2.66 -21.96
C SER A 432 -19.09 1.84 -20.68
N TRP A 433 -19.65 0.64 -20.73
CA TRP A 433 -19.77 -0.22 -19.56
C TRP A 433 -19.46 -1.69 -19.90
N ARG A 434 -19.26 -2.50 -18.87
CA ARG A 434 -19.01 -3.94 -19.00
C ARG A 434 -19.41 -4.69 -17.73
N MET A 435 -19.95 -5.90 -17.88
CA MET A 435 -20.07 -6.84 -16.77
C MET A 435 -18.74 -7.54 -16.48
N GLY A 436 -18.33 -7.52 -15.22
CA GLY A 436 -17.11 -8.15 -14.74
C GLY A 436 -15.82 -7.48 -15.18
N ASN A 437 -14.71 -8.17 -14.95
CA ASN A 437 -13.37 -7.59 -15.03
C ASN A 437 -12.66 -7.85 -16.37
N SER A 438 -13.29 -8.57 -17.31
CA SER A 438 -12.70 -8.98 -18.58
C SER A 438 -13.70 -8.89 -19.73
N GLY A 439 -13.23 -8.66 -20.96
CA GLY A 439 -14.05 -8.54 -22.17
C GLY A 439 -14.10 -7.11 -22.74
N PRO A 440 -14.72 -6.90 -23.91
CA PRO A 440 -14.86 -5.56 -24.48
C PRO A 440 -15.86 -4.72 -23.66
N PHE A 441 -15.69 -3.40 -23.73
CA PHE A 441 -16.70 -2.45 -23.25
C PHE A 441 -17.79 -2.28 -24.31
N THR A 442 -19.02 -2.04 -23.86
CA THR A 442 -20.18 -1.72 -24.69
C THR A 442 -20.54 -0.26 -24.48
N ASP A 443 -20.66 0.49 -25.58
CA ASP A 443 -21.10 1.89 -25.51
C ASP A 443 -22.60 1.97 -25.22
N THR A 444 -23.00 2.95 -24.40
CA THR A 444 -24.43 3.17 -24.09
C THR A 444 -25.17 3.88 -25.22
N GLY A 445 -24.44 4.42 -26.20
CA GLY A 445 -24.99 5.22 -27.30
C GLY A 445 -25.28 6.66 -26.91
N PHE A 446 -26.09 7.34 -27.71
CA PHE A 446 -26.44 8.75 -27.52
C PHE A 446 -27.96 8.92 -27.50
N LEU A 447 -28.42 9.87 -26.70
CA LEU A 447 -29.80 10.34 -26.75
C LEU A 447 -30.00 11.25 -27.97
N ALA A 448 -31.25 11.41 -28.42
CA ALA A 448 -31.64 12.31 -29.50
C ALA A 448 -31.68 13.79 -29.07
N MET A 449 -30.70 14.22 -28.27
CA MET A 449 -30.53 15.60 -27.80
C MET A 449 -29.06 15.91 -27.56
N ASN A 450 -28.72 17.20 -27.56
CA ASN A 450 -27.37 17.66 -27.23
C ASN A 450 -27.27 17.95 -25.73
N ASP A 451 -26.11 17.62 -25.16
CA ASP A 451 -25.76 17.98 -23.80
C ASP A 451 -25.50 19.49 -23.69
N GLN A 452 -26.11 20.14 -22.70
CA GLN A 452 -26.03 21.60 -22.55
C GLN A 452 -24.64 22.09 -22.15
N ALA A 453 -23.86 21.27 -21.44
CA ALA A 453 -22.53 21.64 -20.97
C ALA A 453 -21.47 21.52 -22.08
N THR A 454 -21.61 20.51 -22.94
CA THR A 454 -20.61 20.19 -23.98
C THR A 454 -21.02 20.65 -25.39
N GLY A 455 -22.32 20.89 -25.62
CA GLY A 455 -22.88 21.19 -26.94
C GLY A 455 -22.82 20.01 -27.94
N LYS A 456 -22.41 18.82 -27.50
CA LYS A 456 -22.27 17.59 -28.30
C LYS A 456 -23.47 16.66 -28.07
N PRO A 457 -23.69 15.63 -28.91
CA PRO A 457 -24.71 14.61 -28.64
C PRO A 457 -24.58 14.07 -27.22
N MET A 458 -25.68 14.03 -26.47
CA MET A 458 -25.68 13.63 -25.07
C MET A 458 -25.45 12.11 -24.97
N PRO A 459 -24.40 11.62 -24.30
CA PRO A 459 -24.23 10.20 -24.05
C PRO A 459 -25.42 9.67 -23.27
N ASN A 460 -25.91 8.49 -23.63
CA ASN A 460 -27.01 7.85 -22.93
C ASN A 460 -26.52 7.44 -21.53
N PRO A 461 -27.06 8.01 -20.43
CA PRO A 461 -26.63 7.68 -19.09
C PRO A 461 -27.22 6.35 -18.60
N SER A 462 -27.96 5.61 -19.44
CA SER A 462 -28.63 4.39 -19.02
C SER A 462 -28.31 3.21 -19.93
N PHE A 463 -28.31 2.00 -19.35
CA PHE A 463 -28.26 0.74 -20.06
C PHE A 463 -29.13 -0.30 -19.35
N GLU A 464 -29.44 -1.40 -20.04
CA GLU A 464 -30.27 -2.46 -19.48
C GLU A 464 -29.48 -3.76 -19.35
N VAL A 465 -29.78 -4.52 -18.29
CA VAL A 465 -29.29 -5.89 -18.12
C VAL A 465 -30.45 -6.83 -17.78
N PRO A 466 -30.35 -8.14 -18.13
CA PRO A 466 -31.39 -9.11 -17.80
C PRO A 466 -31.66 -9.21 -16.30
N ASP A 467 -32.87 -9.61 -15.93
CA ASP A 467 -33.25 -9.85 -14.54
C ASP A 467 -32.42 -10.94 -13.84
N SER A 468 -32.01 -11.93 -14.61
CA SER A 468 -31.13 -13.04 -14.20
C SER A 468 -29.67 -12.63 -13.98
N THR A 469 -29.34 -11.34 -14.10
CA THR A 469 -27.98 -10.83 -13.86
C THR A 469 -27.56 -11.13 -12.41
N PRO A 470 -26.52 -11.96 -12.19
CA PRO A 470 -26.09 -12.31 -10.85
C PRO A 470 -25.35 -11.14 -10.20
N ALA A 471 -25.16 -11.24 -8.89
CA ALA A 471 -24.32 -10.31 -8.16
C ALA A 471 -22.90 -10.31 -8.76
N GLY A 472 -22.37 -9.13 -9.08
CA GLY A 472 -21.05 -8.99 -9.67
C GLY A 472 -20.51 -7.57 -9.61
N THR A 473 -19.56 -7.29 -10.50
CA THR A 473 -18.96 -5.98 -10.71
C THR A 473 -19.40 -5.45 -12.06
N ILE A 474 -19.78 -4.17 -12.12
CA ILE A 474 -20.04 -3.42 -13.34
C ILE A 474 -18.91 -2.41 -13.47
N ALA A 475 -18.13 -2.52 -14.54
CA ALA A 475 -17.07 -1.57 -14.85
C ALA A 475 -17.65 -0.46 -15.73
N ILE A 476 -17.44 0.80 -15.35
CA ILE A 476 -17.85 1.97 -16.13
C ILE A 476 -16.62 2.75 -16.59
N LYS A 477 -16.64 3.21 -17.83
CA LYS A 477 -15.70 4.18 -18.39
C LYS A 477 -16.47 5.31 -19.03
N TYR A 478 -15.85 6.48 -19.09
CA TYR A 478 -16.41 7.59 -19.84
C TYR A 478 -15.30 8.41 -20.51
N LEU A 479 -15.66 9.16 -21.54
CA LEU A 479 -14.77 10.13 -22.18
C LEU A 479 -15.07 11.51 -21.62
N ASP A 480 -14.05 12.20 -21.09
CA ASP A 480 -14.21 13.57 -20.60
C ASP A 480 -14.49 14.55 -21.77
N ILE A 481 -14.70 15.83 -21.45
CA ILE A 481 -14.96 16.87 -22.46
C ILE A 481 -13.80 17.07 -23.47
N ARG A 482 -12.60 16.59 -23.13
CA ARG A 482 -11.39 16.58 -23.98
C ARG A 482 -11.18 15.23 -24.68
N SER A 483 -12.17 14.34 -24.64
CA SER A 483 -12.13 13.00 -25.23
C SER A 483 -11.04 12.09 -24.65
N ARG A 484 -10.63 12.33 -23.39
CA ARG A 484 -9.74 11.41 -22.66
C ARG A 484 -10.56 10.40 -21.87
N GLU A 485 -10.08 9.17 -21.84
CA GLU A 485 -10.72 8.09 -21.09
C GLU A 485 -10.53 8.27 -19.58
N ALA A 486 -11.62 8.17 -18.84
CA ALA A 486 -11.68 8.07 -17.39
C ALA A 486 -12.25 6.71 -17.00
N GLY A 487 -11.57 6.02 -16.06
CA GLY A 487 -11.90 4.67 -15.63
C GLY A 487 -10.91 3.61 -16.13
N PRO A 488 -11.24 2.31 -16.00
CA PRO A 488 -12.53 1.78 -15.55
C PRO A 488 -12.77 1.99 -14.05
N PHE A 489 -14.03 2.23 -13.70
CA PHE A 489 -14.52 2.30 -12.33
C PHE A 489 -15.36 1.06 -12.04
N ASP A 490 -14.89 0.24 -11.10
CA ASP A 490 -15.53 -1.01 -10.71
C ASP A 490 -16.60 -0.74 -9.64
N ILE A 491 -17.87 -0.93 -10.00
CA ILE A 491 -19.01 -0.74 -9.11
C ILE A 491 -19.63 -2.09 -8.78
N ARG A 492 -19.77 -2.39 -7.48
CA ARG A 492 -20.42 -3.63 -7.02
C ARG A 492 -21.93 -3.54 -7.27
N PHE A 493 -22.49 -4.53 -7.96
CA PHE A 493 -23.92 -4.69 -8.17
C PHE A 493 -24.42 -5.97 -7.48
N ASP A 494 -25.31 -5.82 -6.50
CA ASP A 494 -26.02 -6.91 -5.85
C ASP A 494 -27.52 -6.76 -6.14
N PRO A 495 -28.13 -7.68 -6.91
CA PRO A 495 -29.52 -7.54 -7.33
C PRO A 495 -30.51 -7.56 -6.16
N ASP A 496 -30.26 -8.33 -5.11
CA ASP A 496 -31.16 -8.41 -3.96
C ASP A 496 -31.09 -7.12 -3.15
N ALA A 497 -29.88 -6.65 -2.86
CA ALA A 497 -29.70 -5.39 -2.15
C ALA A 497 -30.23 -4.19 -2.95
N ALA A 498 -29.99 -4.17 -4.27
CA ALA A 498 -30.48 -3.13 -5.16
C ALA A 498 -32.02 -3.11 -5.23
N LEU A 499 -32.66 -4.28 -5.26
CA LEU A 499 -34.13 -4.39 -5.26
C LEU A 499 -34.72 -3.83 -3.98
N GLN A 500 -34.16 -4.22 -2.83
CA GLN A 500 -34.59 -3.73 -1.52
C GLN A 500 -34.41 -2.20 -1.42
N GLN A 501 -33.26 -1.68 -1.85
CA GLN A 501 -32.99 -0.24 -1.83
C GLN A 501 -33.93 0.54 -2.75
N GLY A 502 -34.16 0.06 -3.98
CA GLY A 502 -35.06 0.70 -4.93
C GLY A 502 -36.50 0.72 -4.44
N ASN A 503 -37.01 -0.40 -3.93
CA ASN A 503 -38.35 -0.48 -3.35
C ASN A 503 -38.51 0.44 -2.13
N LYS A 504 -37.49 0.53 -1.27
CA LYS A 504 -37.47 1.46 -0.13
C LYS A 504 -37.58 2.91 -0.59
N GLN A 505 -36.80 3.31 -1.59
CA GLN A 505 -36.84 4.68 -2.14
C GLN A 505 -38.23 5.03 -2.69
N ILE A 506 -38.85 4.10 -3.43
CA ILE A 506 -40.21 4.29 -3.96
C ILE A 506 -41.22 4.41 -2.81
N LEU A 507 -41.14 3.57 -1.79
CA LEU A 507 -41.99 3.65 -0.60
C LEU A 507 -41.83 5.00 0.11
N ASP A 508 -40.61 5.44 0.38
CA ASP A 508 -40.33 6.70 1.06
C ASP A 508 -40.80 7.92 0.24
N GLN A 509 -40.58 7.90 -1.07
CA GLN A 509 -40.98 9.00 -1.97
C GLN A 509 -42.49 9.11 -2.13
N PHE A 510 -43.17 7.97 -2.29
CA PHE A 510 -44.62 7.90 -2.54
C PHE A 510 -45.39 7.46 -1.29
N TRP A 511 -44.96 7.92 -0.12
CA TRP A 511 -45.56 7.54 1.16
C TRP A 511 -47.05 7.86 1.25
N THR A 512 -47.52 8.91 0.58
CA THR A 512 -48.95 9.29 0.55
C THR A 512 -49.84 8.23 -0.09
N SER A 513 -49.27 7.31 -0.86
CA SER A 513 -49.99 6.24 -1.56
C SER A 513 -49.95 4.89 -0.82
N TRP A 514 -49.32 4.83 0.36
CA TRP A 514 -49.26 3.58 1.14
C TRP A 514 -50.64 3.07 1.54
N ILE A 515 -51.50 3.98 2.00
CA ILE A 515 -52.83 3.67 2.49
C ILE A 515 -53.85 4.53 1.74
N ALA A 516 -54.88 3.88 1.22
CA ALA A 516 -56.05 4.55 0.65
C ALA A 516 -57.32 4.06 1.35
N PHE A 517 -58.12 4.99 1.87
CA PHE A 517 -59.48 4.71 2.30
C PHE A 517 -60.39 4.68 1.08
N ASP A 518 -61.33 3.74 1.03
CA ASP A 518 -62.30 3.68 -0.06
C ASP A 518 -63.13 4.97 -0.17
N ALA A 519 -63.18 5.53 -1.38
CA ALA A 519 -63.98 6.69 -1.73
C ALA A 519 -65.33 6.33 -2.41
N SER A 520 -65.54 5.05 -2.76
CA SER A 520 -66.62 4.59 -3.65
C SER A 520 -67.93 4.16 -2.95
N GLY A 521 -68.05 4.35 -1.64
CA GLY A 521 -69.27 4.06 -0.89
C GLY A 521 -69.37 2.62 -0.34
N ASN A 522 -68.36 1.77 -0.55
CA ASN A 522 -68.22 0.53 0.22
C ASN A 522 -67.60 0.87 1.58
N HIS A 523 -68.45 1.35 2.48
CA HIS A 523 -68.08 1.82 3.81
C HIS A 523 -67.12 0.86 4.53
N GLY A 524 -65.87 1.30 4.67
CA GLY A 524 -64.89 0.70 5.57
C GLY A 524 -63.78 -0.11 4.93
N LEU A 525 -63.42 0.02 3.64
CA LEU A 525 -62.20 -0.64 3.14
C LEU A 525 -60.96 0.26 3.23
N VAL A 526 -59.84 -0.34 3.61
CA VAL A 526 -58.51 0.27 3.63
C VAL A 526 -57.61 -0.53 2.70
N TYR A 527 -57.12 0.11 1.64
CA TYR A 527 -56.21 -0.49 0.64
C TYR A 527 -54.77 -0.17 0.96
N PHE A 528 -53.90 -1.15 0.75
CA PHE A 528 -52.44 -1.04 0.93
C PHE A 528 -51.66 -1.67 -0.24
N THR A 529 -52.29 -1.71 -1.41
CA THR A 529 -51.79 -2.32 -2.66
C THR A 529 -50.39 -1.85 -3.04
N GLN A 530 -50.10 -0.55 -2.90
CA GLN A 530 -48.79 0.01 -3.25
C GLN A 530 -47.69 -0.59 -2.37
N MET A 531 -47.93 -0.73 -1.06
CA MET A 531 -46.96 -1.32 -0.14
C MET A 531 -46.68 -2.77 -0.49
N LEU A 532 -47.70 -3.52 -0.94
CA LEU A 532 -47.55 -4.89 -1.39
C LEU A 532 -46.72 -5.03 -2.66
N SER A 533 -46.91 -4.13 -3.63
CA SER A 533 -46.10 -4.12 -4.84
C SER A 533 -44.62 -3.86 -4.53
N TYR A 534 -44.30 -3.03 -3.52
CA TYR A 534 -42.91 -2.73 -3.15
C TYR A 534 -42.42 -3.49 -1.91
N ARG A 535 -43.08 -4.58 -1.53
CA ARG A 535 -42.87 -5.31 -0.26
C ARG A 535 -41.47 -5.85 -0.04
N CYS A 536 -40.66 -6.03 -1.09
CA CYS A 536 -39.31 -6.55 -0.95
C CYS A 536 -38.39 -5.69 -0.06
N ALA A 537 -38.69 -4.41 0.15
CA ALA A 537 -37.98 -3.57 1.10
C ALA A 537 -38.52 -3.65 2.54
N ILE A 538 -39.70 -4.24 2.75
CA ILE A 538 -40.46 -4.18 3.99
C ILE A 538 -40.16 -5.41 4.85
N LYS A 539 -39.76 -5.16 6.10
CA LYS A 539 -39.61 -6.20 7.13
C LYS A 539 -40.86 -6.33 8.00
N GLU A 540 -41.45 -5.21 8.40
CA GLU A 540 -42.66 -5.17 9.23
C GLU A 540 -43.40 -3.86 8.99
N VAL A 541 -44.73 -3.89 9.05
CA VAL A 541 -45.56 -2.68 9.03
C VAL A 541 -46.41 -2.65 10.29
N ARG A 542 -46.23 -1.59 11.08
CA ARG A 542 -47.02 -1.33 12.27
C ARG A 542 -48.05 -0.26 11.98
N TYR A 543 -49.24 -0.39 12.54
CA TYR A 543 -50.28 0.61 12.40
C TYR A 543 -51.17 0.73 13.64
N SER A 544 -51.92 1.82 13.70
CA SER A 544 -52.99 2.03 14.65
C SER A 544 -54.14 2.81 14.01
N LEU A 545 -55.34 2.73 14.58
CA LEU A 545 -56.55 3.37 14.06
C LEU A 545 -57.03 4.41 15.05
N ASN A 546 -57.27 5.65 14.61
CA ASN A 546 -57.65 6.81 15.42
C ASN A 546 -56.64 7.26 16.51
N ASP A 547 -55.43 6.69 16.53
CA ASP A 547 -54.33 7.08 17.41
C ASP A 547 -52.97 6.80 16.75
N ALA A 548 -51.88 7.03 17.48
CA ALA A 548 -50.50 6.82 17.03
C ALA A 548 -49.73 5.76 17.84
N ALA A 549 -50.41 4.80 18.47
CA ALA A 549 -49.79 3.78 19.33
C ALA A 549 -49.00 2.70 18.56
N LEU A 550 -49.31 2.48 17.26
CA LEU A 550 -48.65 1.48 16.40
C LEU A 550 -48.69 0.04 16.98
N ASP A 551 -49.79 -0.31 17.64
CA ASP A 551 -49.99 -1.55 18.37
C ASP A 551 -50.35 -2.74 17.48
N LYS A 552 -50.84 -2.50 16.27
CA LYS A 552 -51.22 -3.53 15.30
C LYS A 552 -50.11 -3.76 14.27
N SER A 553 -50.09 -4.96 13.69
CA SER A 553 -49.21 -5.32 12.59
C SER A 553 -50.05 -5.62 11.34
N LEU A 554 -49.61 -5.12 10.19
CA LEU A 554 -50.23 -5.40 8.90
C LEU A 554 -49.51 -6.61 8.29
N ASP A 555 -50.28 -7.67 8.01
CA ASP A 555 -49.74 -8.88 7.43
C ASP A 555 -49.20 -8.60 6.02
N MET A 556 -47.97 -9.04 5.74
CA MET A 556 -47.30 -8.82 4.47
C MET A 556 -46.77 -10.17 3.97
N PRO A 557 -47.12 -10.59 2.74
CA PRO A 557 -46.59 -11.82 2.19
C PRO A 557 -45.08 -11.70 1.95
N PRO A 558 -44.34 -12.81 1.87
CA PRO A 558 -42.93 -12.78 1.55
C PRO A 558 -42.67 -12.11 0.17
N CYS A 559 -41.51 -11.49 0.04
CA CYS A 559 -41.01 -11.01 -1.25
C CYS A 559 -40.76 -12.19 -2.20
N ASP A 560 -41.16 -12.04 -3.45
CA ASP A 560 -40.67 -12.86 -4.56
C ASP A 560 -39.71 -12.01 -5.39
N ALA A 561 -38.41 -12.31 -5.34
CA ALA A 561 -37.42 -11.51 -6.07
C ALA A 561 -37.53 -11.66 -7.61
N LYS A 562 -38.15 -12.74 -8.10
CA LYS A 562 -38.33 -12.96 -9.54
C LYS A 562 -39.48 -12.12 -10.09
N ASP A 563 -40.56 -12.03 -9.31
CA ASP A 563 -41.73 -11.21 -9.63
C ASP A 563 -42.11 -10.29 -8.45
N PRO A 564 -41.29 -9.25 -8.19
CA PRO A 564 -41.38 -8.46 -6.97
C PRO A 564 -42.65 -7.61 -6.89
N TYR A 565 -43.25 -7.27 -8.02
CA TYR A 565 -44.40 -6.37 -8.10
C TYR A 565 -45.75 -7.13 -8.16
N ALA A 566 -45.75 -8.43 -8.43
CA ALA A 566 -46.95 -9.25 -8.40
C ALA A 566 -47.47 -9.43 -6.96
N ILE A 567 -48.78 -9.30 -6.81
CA ILE A 567 -49.50 -9.59 -5.57
C ILE A 567 -49.92 -11.06 -5.62
N PRO A 568 -49.64 -11.87 -4.59
CA PRO A 568 -50.06 -13.27 -4.58
C PRO A 568 -51.58 -13.42 -4.73
N ASP A 569 -52.03 -14.35 -5.57
CA ASP A 569 -53.45 -14.55 -5.88
C ASP A 569 -54.33 -14.84 -4.64
N ASN A 570 -53.72 -15.40 -3.59
CA ASN A 570 -54.38 -15.72 -2.33
C ASN A 570 -54.33 -14.60 -1.28
N PHE A 571 -53.81 -13.42 -1.62
CA PHE A 571 -53.63 -12.31 -0.70
C PHE A 571 -54.59 -11.15 -1.02
N GLN A 572 -55.32 -10.68 -0.02
CA GLN A 572 -56.24 -9.55 -0.18
C GLN A 572 -55.51 -8.23 0.10
N PRO A 573 -55.41 -7.29 -0.86
CA PRO A 573 -54.65 -6.04 -0.69
C PRO A 573 -55.42 -4.96 0.10
N TYR A 574 -56.43 -5.37 0.86
CA TYR A 574 -57.29 -4.52 1.65
C TYR A 574 -57.86 -5.27 2.86
N PHE A 575 -58.29 -4.52 3.86
CA PHE A 575 -59.07 -5.04 4.98
C PHE A 575 -60.21 -4.09 5.36
N LYS A 576 -61.20 -4.62 6.09
CA LYS A 576 -62.36 -3.86 6.52
C LYS A 576 -62.15 -3.22 7.90
N VAL A 577 -62.53 -1.96 8.04
CA VAL A 577 -62.54 -1.16 9.27
C VAL A 577 -63.96 -0.68 9.59
N ALA A 578 -64.20 -0.36 10.86
CA ALA A 578 -65.47 0.21 11.32
C ALA A 578 -65.67 1.65 10.84
N ASP A 579 -66.92 2.11 10.77
CA ASP A 579 -67.25 3.49 10.39
C ASP A 579 -66.77 4.55 11.38
N SER A 580 -66.45 4.15 12.62
CA SER A 580 -65.84 5.01 13.62
C SER A 580 -64.37 5.34 13.33
N VAL A 581 -63.72 4.69 12.36
CA VAL A 581 -62.32 4.94 11.99
C VAL A 581 -62.24 6.17 11.09
N LYS A 582 -61.52 7.19 11.57
CA LYS A 582 -61.28 8.50 10.94
C LYS A 582 -59.84 8.66 10.45
N SER A 583 -58.88 7.99 11.08
CA SER A 583 -57.48 8.00 10.63
C SER A 583 -56.76 6.70 10.92
N MET A 584 -55.66 6.50 10.22
CA MET A 584 -54.73 5.40 10.40
C MET A 584 -53.31 5.94 10.45
N ALA A 585 -52.57 5.62 11.50
CA ALA A 585 -51.14 5.90 11.60
C ALA A 585 -50.36 4.65 11.19
N VAL A 586 -49.33 4.79 10.36
CA VAL A 586 -48.52 3.69 9.85
C VAL A 586 -47.04 3.98 9.99
N GLN A 587 -46.27 2.96 10.35
CA GLN A 587 -44.82 2.97 10.32
C GLN A 587 -44.29 1.69 9.67
N VAL A 588 -43.32 1.85 8.78
CA VAL A 588 -42.63 0.75 8.11
C VAL A 588 -41.27 0.53 8.76
N THR A 589 -40.95 -0.72 9.07
CA THR A 589 -39.58 -1.16 9.33
C THR A 589 -39.06 -1.84 8.08
N TYR A 590 -37.93 -1.37 7.55
CA TYR A 590 -37.32 -1.88 6.33
C TYR A 590 -36.39 -3.08 6.60
N THR A 591 -36.04 -3.81 5.55
CA THR A 591 -35.13 -4.98 5.62
C THR A 591 -33.74 -4.64 6.13
N ASP A 592 -33.27 -3.40 5.90
CA ASP A 592 -32.03 -2.85 6.44
C ASP A 592 -32.11 -2.45 7.93
N GLY A 593 -33.27 -2.64 8.57
CA GLY A 593 -33.51 -2.33 9.98
C GLY A 593 -33.88 -0.87 10.26
N THR A 594 -33.83 0.01 9.27
CA THR A 594 -34.27 1.40 9.44
C THR A 594 -35.79 1.50 9.51
N LYS A 595 -36.30 2.56 10.13
CA LYS A 595 -37.74 2.80 10.27
C LYS A 595 -38.14 4.09 9.56
N SER A 596 -39.30 4.08 8.93
CA SER A 596 -39.91 5.28 8.38
C SER A 596 -40.38 6.22 9.51
N PRO A 597 -40.58 7.52 9.21
CA PRO A 597 -41.44 8.36 10.04
C PRO A 597 -42.83 7.74 10.18
N VAL A 598 -43.52 8.06 11.27
CA VAL A 598 -44.94 7.72 11.42
C VAL A 598 -45.74 8.60 10.46
N ARG A 599 -46.52 7.97 9.58
CA ARG A 599 -47.36 8.64 8.59
C ARG A 599 -48.82 8.49 8.99
N GLU A 600 -49.56 9.59 9.01
CA GLU A 600 -51.00 9.58 9.31
C GLU A 600 -51.81 9.78 8.03
N TYR A 601 -52.80 8.90 7.82
CA TYR A 601 -53.73 8.93 6.69
C TYR A 601 -55.12 9.17 7.24
N LYS A 602 -55.83 10.15 6.69
CA LYS A 602 -57.19 10.49 7.11
C LYS A 602 -58.20 9.91 6.14
N ARG A 603 -59.28 9.35 6.68
CA ARG A 603 -60.47 8.97 5.92
C ARG A 603 -61.17 10.25 5.51
N GLN A 604 -61.38 10.42 4.20
CA GLN A 604 -62.04 11.60 3.62
C GLN A 604 -63.54 11.59 3.89
#